data_AF-A0A4Y2GBQ0-F1
#
_entry.id   AF-A0A4Y2GBQ0-F1
#
_cell.length_a   1.000
_cell.length_b   1.000
_cell.length_c   1.000
_cell.angle_alpha   90.00
_cell.angle_beta   90.00
_cell.angle_gamma   90.00
#
_symmetry.space_group_name_H-M   'P 1'
#
loop_
_entity.id
_entity.type
_entity.pdbx_description
1 polymer ?
#
loop_
_entity_poly.entity_id
_entity_poly.type
_entity_poly.pdbx_seq_one_letter_code
_entity_poly.pdbx_strand_id
1 'polypeptide(L)'
;MARILRRHLSDDEYRFAYDLVAEVVAVRGELTYASERLPTPNNILFTQQHADLIRDFLVNQFQSQELDAWIKSKRCYYDITQLKYLMTACKGHYISDLLTLPLDDEQGFICTCAKIAYIGAYFHQKNRKARSEAVHFIHEWLLSIPPGRFSFLAASSR
;
A
#
# COMPACT_ATOMS: atom_id res chain seq x y z
N MET A 1 16.39 -4.97 -8.77
CA MET A 1 15.58 -4.65 -7.56
C MET A 1 16.42 -4.45 -6.31
N ALA A 2 17.37 -5.33 -5.96
CA ALA A 2 18.22 -5.15 -4.76
C ALA A 2 18.98 -3.80 -4.69
N ARG A 3 19.32 -3.21 -5.85
CA ARG A 3 20.02 -1.93 -5.95
C ARG A 3 19.11 -0.69 -5.75
N ILE A 4 17.81 -0.83 -6.02
CA ILE A 4 16.81 0.23 -5.83
C ILE A 4 16.37 0.25 -4.36
N LEU A 5 16.10 -0.94 -3.79
CA LEU A 5 15.78 -1.09 -2.36
C LEU A 5 16.80 -0.38 -1.47
N ARG A 6 18.10 -0.65 -1.65
CA ARG A 6 19.17 -0.07 -0.81
C ARG A 6 19.23 1.46 -0.76
N ARG A 7 18.77 2.17 -1.80
CA ARG A 7 18.82 3.65 -1.81
C ARG A 7 17.66 4.29 -1.06
N HIS A 8 16.53 3.59 -0.92
CA HIS A 8 15.33 4.10 -0.27
C HIS A 8 15.14 3.55 1.15
N LEU A 9 15.99 2.64 1.64
CA LEU A 9 15.82 2.08 2.99
C LEU A 9 15.96 3.11 4.11
N SER A 10 16.67 4.22 3.88
CA SER A 10 16.83 5.32 4.84
C SER A 10 15.73 6.37 4.75
N ASP A 11 14.74 6.16 3.87
CA ASP A 11 13.62 7.06 3.64
C ASP A 11 12.45 6.63 4.55
N ASP A 12 12.06 7.51 5.48
CA ASP A 12 10.97 7.24 6.42
C ASP A 12 9.65 6.97 5.71
N GLU A 13 9.41 7.61 4.55
CA GLU A 13 8.20 7.40 3.74
C GLU A 13 8.21 6.01 3.10
N TYR A 14 9.39 5.52 2.73
CA TYR A 14 9.56 4.15 2.25
C TYR A 14 9.29 3.14 3.36
N ARG A 15 9.75 3.44 4.58
CA ARG A 15 9.47 2.61 5.76
C ARG A 15 7.97 2.60 6.09
N PHE A 16 7.30 3.74 6.03
CA PHE A 16 5.85 3.83 6.19
C PHE A 16 5.12 2.92 5.18
N ALA A 17 5.48 3.03 3.88
CA ALA A 17 4.88 2.20 2.84
C ALA A 17 5.12 0.70 3.09
N TYR A 18 6.30 0.34 3.58
CA TYR A 18 6.62 -1.03 3.93
C TYR A 18 5.79 -1.56 5.11
N ASP A 19 5.73 -0.81 6.21
CA ASP A 19 5.01 -1.22 7.42
C ASP A 19 3.49 -1.33 7.15
N LEU A 20 2.95 -0.41 6.36
CA LEU A 20 1.57 -0.49 5.89
C LEU A 20 1.30 -1.75 5.07
N VAL A 21 2.17 -2.07 4.10
CA VAL A 21 2.03 -3.30 3.29
C VAL A 21 2.16 -4.55 4.14
N ALA A 22 3.08 -4.56 5.11
CA ALA A 22 3.27 -5.67 6.03
C ALA A 22 2.01 -5.93 6.86
N GLU A 23 1.38 -4.88 7.40
CA GLU A 23 0.13 -4.98 8.16
C GLU A 23 -1.00 -5.58 7.30
N VAL A 24 -1.20 -5.06 6.08
CA VAL A 24 -2.24 -5.57 5.18
C VAL A 24 -2.04 -7.05 4.84
N VAL A 25 -0.79 -7.47 4.62
CA VAL A 25 -0.44 -8.88 4.36
C VAL A 25 -0.74 -9.75 5.59
N ALA A 26 -0.45 -9.25 6.79
CA ALA A 26 -0.76 -9.94 8.04
C ALA A 26 -2.27 -10.12 8.23
N VAL A 27 -3.06 -9.06 8.03
CA VAL A 27 -4.53 -9.09 8.13
C VAL A 27 -5.16 -10.06 7.13
N ARG A 28 -4.62 -10.14 5.91
CA ARG A 28 -5.05 -11.11 4.89
C ARG A 28 -4.74 -12.58 5.23
N GLY A 29 -3.95 -12.83 6.29
CA GLY A 29 -3.52 -14.18 6.66
C GLY A 29 -2.40 -14.74 5.77
N GLU A 30 -1.71 -13.89 5.01
CA GLU A 30 -0.59 -14.30 4.15
C GLU A 30 0.73 -14.29 4.95
N LEU A 31 0.85 -15.23 5.89
CA LEU A 31 1.89 -15.33 6.94
C LEU A 31 3.36 -15.36 6.46
N THR A 32 3.64 -15.49 5.16
CA THR A 32 5.00 -15.48 4.60
C THR A 32 5.49 -14.06 4.27
N TYR A 33 5.38 -13.12 5.21
CA TYR A 33 6.18 -11.90 5.17
C TYR A 33 7.34 -12.06 6.14
N ALA A 34 8.47 -12.56 5.65
CA ALA A 34 9.70 -12.49 6.43
C ALA A 34 9.95 -11.01 6.71
N SER A 35 9.92 -10.63 7.98
CA SER A 35 10.27 -9.28 8.43
C SER A 35 11.68 -9.01 7.94
N GLU A 36 11.81 -8.29 6.82
CA GLU A 36 13.12 -7.77 6.43
C GLU A 36 13.47 -6.73 7.48
N ARG A 37 14.64 -6.88 8.10
CA ARG A 37 15.15 -5.90 9.05
C ARG A 37 15.48 -4.62 8.27
N LEU A 38 14.51 -3.72 8.15
CA LEU A 38 14.78 -2.37 7.67
C LEU A 38 15.49 -1.58 8.78
N PRO A 39 16.28 -0.57 8.43
CA PRO A 39 16.86 0.33 9.43
C PRO A 39 15.75 1.02 10.25
N THR A 40 16.10 1.41 11.47
CA THR A 40 15.22 2.20 12.33
C THR A 40 14.91 3.54 11.63
N PRO A 41 13.63 3.92 11.49
CA PRO A 41 13.28 5.19 10.87
C PRO A 41 13.68 6.36 11.75
N ASN A 42 13.94 7.52 11.15
CA ASN A 42 14.20 8.77 11.87
C ASN A 42 12.92 9.34 12.46
N ASN A 43 11.77 9.12 11.81
CA ASN A 43 10.44 9.50 12.27
C ASN A 43 9.47 8.32 12.23
N ILE A 44 8.61 8.22 13.24
CA ILE A 44 7.54 7.21 13.26
C ILE A 44 6.36 7.73 12.44
N LEU A 45 6.35 7.39 11.15
CA LEU A 45 5.25 7.73 10.26
C LEU A 45 4.10 6.72 10.31
N PHE A 46 4.39 5.46 10.66
CA PHE A 46 3.38 4.40 10.79
C PHE A 46 3.15 4.09 12.27
N THR A 47 1.90 4.22 12.72
CA THR A 47 1.51 4.11 14.13
C THR A 47 0.59 2.93 14.38
N GLN A 48 0.40 2.56 15.66
CA GLN A 48 -0.59 1.53 16.03
C GLN A 48 -2.01 1.92 15.60
N GLN A 49 -2.35 3.22 15.64
CA GLN A 49 -3.64 3.72 15.18
C GLN A 49 -3.85 3.47 13.67
N HIS A 50 -2.80 3.61 12.85
CA HIS A 50 -2.86 3.24 11.44
C HIS A 50 -3.09 1.75 11.26
N ALA A 51 -2.42 0.89 12.03
CA ALA A 51 -2.61 -0.55 11.97
C ALA A 51 -4.04 -0.97 12.35
N ASP A 52 -4.59 -0.38 13.41
CA ASP A 52 -5.96 -0.65 13.86
C ASP A 52 -6.99 -0.17 12.82
N LEU A 53 -6.76 1.00 12.22
CA LEU A 53 -7.58 1.50 11.12
C LEU A 53 -7.56 0.54 9.91
N ILE A 54 -6.38 0.04 9.52
CA ILE A 54 -6.26 -0.91 8.41
C ILE A 54 -7.03 -2.20 8.70
N ARG A 55 -6.92 -2.73 9.92
CA ARG A 55 -7.67 -3.94 10.33
C ARG A 55 -9.17 -3.71 10.25
N ASP A 56 -9.67 -2.65 10.89
CA ASP A 56 -11.10 -2.33 10.87
C ASP A 56 -11.61 -2.13 9.44
N PHE A 57 -10.87 -1.36 8.65
CA PHE A 57 -11.19 -1.11 7.26
C PHE A 57 -11.27 -2.41 6.46
N LEU A 58 -10.23 -3.26 6.49
CA LEU A 58 -10.17 -4.48 5.69
C LEU A 58 -11.18 -5.56 6.11
N VAL A 59 -11.51 -5.62 7.40
CA VAL A 59 -12.41 -6.64 7.94
C VAL A 59 -13.87 -6.22 7.86
N ASN A 60 -14.19 -4.97 8.20
CA ASN A 60 -15.57 -4.53 8.43
C ASN A 60 -16.13 -3.64 7.31
N GLN A 61 -15.29 -2.84 6.65
CA GLN A 61 -15.73 -1.80 5.70
C GLN A 61 -15.42 -2.14 4.25
N PHE A 62 -14.36 -2.92 4.04
CA PHE A 62 -13.84 -3.21 2.73
C PHE A 62 -14.55 -4.41 2.12
N GLN A 63 -15.16 -4.19 0.95
CA GLN A 63 -15.75 -5.24 0.12
C GLN A 63 -14.65 -6.06 -0.59
N SER A 64 -13.84 -6.74 0.21
CA SER A 64 -12.71 -7.58 -0.23
C SER A 64 -13.13 -8.61 -1.29
N GLN A 65 -14.34 -9.15 -1.18
CA GLN A 65 -14.90 -10.12 -2.13
C GLN A 65 -15.13 -9.52 -3.53
N GLU A 66 -15.64 -8.29 -3.62
CA GLU A 66 -15.88 -7.61 -4.90
C GLU A 66 -14.56 -7.29 -5.59
N LEU A 67 -13.58 -6.78 -4.82
CA LEU A 67 -12.24 -6.54 -5.37
C LEU A 67 -11.58 -7.85 -5.81
N ASP A 68 -11.67 -8.92 -5.00
CA ASP A 68 -11.14 -10.23 -5.37
C ASP A 68 -11.81 -10.77 -6.64
N ALA A 69 -13.13 -10.63 -6.78
CA ALA A 69 -13.88 -11.03 -7.97
C ALA A 69 -13.46 -10.21 -9.18
N TRP A 70 -13.28 -8.90 -9.02
CA TRP A 70 -12.79 -8.02 -10.06
C TRP A 70 -11.37 -8.42 -10.50
N ILE A 71 -10.43 -8.58 -9.56
CA ILE A 71 -9.06 -9.03 -9.85
C ILE A 71 -9.08 -10.39 -10.58
N LYS A 72 -9.94 -11.33 -10.15
CA LYS A 72 -10.13 -12.64 -10.81
C LYS A 72 -10.69 -12.51 -12.22
N SER A 73 -11.67 -11.64 -12.45
CA SER A 73 -12.26 -11.42 -13.77
C SER A 73 -11.25 -10.85 -14.76
N LYS A 74 -10.31 -10.03 -14.27
CA LYS A 74 -9.21 -9.48 -15.04
C LYS A 74 -8.04 -10.46 -15.20
N ARG A 75 -7.99 -11.54 -14.40
CA ARG A 75 -6.90 -12.55 -14.36
C ARG A 75 -6.66 -13.27 -15.69
N CYS A 76 -7.62 -13.26 -16.63
CA CYS A 76 -7.43 -13.79 -17.99
C CYS A 76 -6.63 -12.86 -18.92
N TYR A 77 -6.38 -11.61 -18.55
CA TYR A 77 -5.72 -10.61 -19.40
C TYR A 77 -4.34 -10.17 -18.90
N TYR A 78 -3.94 -10.49 -17.65
CA TYR A 78 -2.85 -9.78 -17.00
C TYR A 78 -1.72 -10.67 -16.38
N ASP A 79 -0.56 -10.72 -17.06
CA ASP A 79 0.80 -11.10 -16.64
C ASP A 79 1.42 -10.04 -15.70
N ILE A 80 2.51 -10.38 -14.98
CA ILE A 80 3.26 -9.55 -14.03
C ILE A 80 3.57 -8.11 -14.51
N THR A 81 3.83 -7.91 -15.80
CA THR A 81 4.06 -6.62 -16.46
C THR A 81 2.87 -5.68 -16.28
N GLN A 82 1.69 -6.26 -16.06
CA GLN A 82 0.44 -5.56 -15.85
C GLN A 82 0.07 -5.40 -14.38
N LEU A 83 0.90 -5.77 -13.40
CA LEU A 83 0.75 -5.26 -12.03
C LEU A 83 1.01 -3.75 -12.00
N LYS A 84 2.08 -3.28 -12.67
CA LYS A 84 2.29 -1.84 -12.88
C LYS A 84 1.14 -1.20 -13.64
N TYR A 85 0.59 -1.88 -14.65
CA TYR A 85 -0.58 -1.39 -15.38
C TYR A 85 -1.84 -1.37 -14.52
N LEU A 86 -2.05 -2.38 -13.66
CA LEU A 86 -3.15 -2.45 -12.70
C LEU A 86 -3.03 -1.32 -11.69
N MET A 87 -1.84 -1.12 -11.10
CA MET A 87 -1.52 -0.02 -10.19
C MET A 87 -1.61 1.36 -10.89
N THR A 88 -1.27 1.45 -12.17
CA THR A 88 -1.44 2.68 -12.97
C THR A 88 -2.91 2.91 -13.34
N ALA A 89 -3.69 1.85 -13.58
CA ALA A 89 -5.13 1.91 -13.75
C ALA A 89 -5.85 2.26 -12.43
N CYS A 90 -5.25 1.88 -11.29
CA CYS A 90 -5.60 2.40 -9.97
C CYS A 90 -5.43 3.91 -9.90
N LYS A 91 -4.35 4.45 -10.50
CA LYS A 91 -4.06 5.89 -10.56
C LYS A 91 -4.92 6.66 -11.56
N GLY A 92 -5.31 6.03 -12.67
CA GLY A 92 -5.77 6.75 -13.87
C GLY A 92 -7.27 6.75 -14.16
N HIS A 93 -7.99 5.63 -13.96
CA HIS A 93 -9.39 5.56 -14.44
C HIS A 93 -10.30 4.50 -13.79
N TYR A 94 -9.78 3.41 -13.20
CA TYR A 94 -10.65 2.32 -12.73
C TYR A 94 -10.94 2.34 -11.24
N ILE A 95 -10.19 3.14 -10.50
CA ILE A 95 -10.39 3.29 -9.07
C ILE A 95 -10.75 4.73 -8.72
N SER A 96 -11.51 5.42 -9.57
CA SER A 96 -12.29 6.57 -9.07
C SER A 96 -13.48 6.09 -8.26
N ASP A 97 -14.11 4.98 -8.66
CA ASP A 97 -15.37 4.51 -8.08
C ASP A 97 -15.15 3.64 -6.83
N LEU A 98 -14.06 2.85 -6.81
CA LEU A 98 -13.67 1.99 -5.69
C LEU A 98 -12.78 2.69 -4.65
N LEU A 99 -12.19 3.85 -4.96
CA LEU A 99 -11.43 4.74 -4.03
C LEU A 99 -12.14 6.08 -3.83
N THR A 100 -13.47 6.06 -3.81
CA THR A 100 -14.33 7.17 -3.36
C THR A 100 -14.14 7.55 -1.88
N LEU A 101 -12.98 7.26 -1.29
CA LEU A 101 -12.62 7.81 0.00
C LEU A 101 -12.07 9.21 -0.23
N PRO A 102 -12.56 10.22 0.50
CA PRO A 102 -11.97 11.55 0.44
C PRO A 102 -10.49 11.42 0.82
N LEU A 103 -9.60 11.73 -0.12
CA LEU A 103 -8.16 11.88 0.12
C LEU A 103 -7.84 13.20 0.83
N ASP A 104 -8.84 13.77 1.52
CA ASP A 104 -8.75 15.05 2.19
C ASP A 104 -8.41 14.87 3.68
N ASP A 105 -8.48 13.63 4.18
CA ASP A 105 -8.07 13.26 5.53
C ASP A 105 -7.11 12.05 5.56
N GLU A 106 -6.48 11.88 6.71
CA GLU A 106 -5.53 10.80 6.97
C GLU A 106 -6.17 9.42 6.81
N GLN A 107 -7.40 9.26 7.27
CA GLN A 107 -8.11 7.98 7.22
C GLN A 107 -8.31 7.52 5.77
N GLY A 108 -8.82 8.39 4.90
CA GLY A 108 -9.02 8.10 3.49
C GLY A 108 -7.70 7.79 2.77
N PHE A 109 -6.62 8.49 3.14
CA PHE A 109 -5.28 8.20 2.65
C PHE A 109 -4.78 6.79 3.06
N ILE A 110 -4.84 6.45 4.36
CA ILE A 110 -4.41 5.15 4.88
C ILE A 110 -5.22 4.02 4.23
N CYS A 111 -6.55 4.15 4.17
CA CYS A 111 -7.43 3.15 3.57
C CYS A 111 -7.16 2.96 2.07
N THR A 112 -6.78 4.03 1.35
CA THR A 112 -6.37 3.93 -0.05
C THR A 112 -5.07 3.17 -0.21
N CYS A 113 -4.06 3.50 0.61
CA CYS A 113 -2.82 2.74 0.65
C CYS A 113 -3.06 1.26 0.98
N ALA A 114 -4.00 0.98 1.90
CA ALA A 114 -4.36 -0.38 2.29
C ALA A 114 -4.94 -1.18 1.12
N LYS A 115 -5.77 -0.56 0.27
CA LYS A 115 -6.28 -1.18 -0.97
C LYS A 115 -5.18 -1.52 -1.96
N ILE A 116 -4.24 -0.60 -2.18
CA ILE A 116 -3.07 -0.82 -3.04
C ILE A 116 -2.24 -1.99 -2.51
N ALA A 117 -1.96 -1.99 -1.21
CA ALA A 117 -1.25 -3.06 -0.53
C ALA A 117 -1.99 -4.40 -0.63
N TYR A 118 -3.32 -4.40 -0.51
CA TYR A 118 -4.17 -5.59 -0.61
C TYR A 118 -4.06 -6.22 -2.01
N ILE A 119 -4.07 -5.40 -3.07
CA ILE A 119 -3.84 -5.86 -4.44
C ILE A 119 -2.43 -6.45 -4.57
N GLY A 120 -1.41 -5.76 -4.06
CA GLY A 120 -0.03 -6.25 -4.07
C GLY A 120 0.14 -7.60 -3.35
N ALA A 121 -0.54 -7.77 -2.22
CA ALA A 121 -0.60 -9.01 -1.45
C ALA A 121 -1.26 -10.13 -2.26
N TYR A 122 -2.44 -9.88 -2.85
CA TYR A 122 -3.14 -10.87 -3.68
C TYR A 122 -2.24 -11.47 -4.77
N PHE A 123 -1.44 -10.65 -5.45
CA PHE A 123 -0.53 -11.12 -6.50
C PHE A 123 0.78 -11.73 -5.99
N HIS A 124 1.10 -11.59 -4.69
CA HIS A 124 2.33 -12.10 -4.11
C HIS A 124 2.50 -13.60 -4.28
N GLN A 125 1.42 -14.37 -4.11
CA GLN A 125 1.42 -15.83 -4.24
C GLN A 125 1.91 -16.29 -5.62
N LYS A 126 1.72 -15.46 -6.65
CA LYS A 126 2.16 -15.73 -8.02
C LYS A 126 3.52 -15.11 -8.34
N ASN A 127 3.81 -13.95 -7.74
CA ASN A 127 5.05 -13.24 -7.95
C ASN A 127 5.53 -12.61 -6.65
N ARG A 128 6.67 -13.08 -6.17
CA ARG A 128 7.28 -12.57 -4.94
C ARG A 128 7.54 -11.06 -4.96
N LYS A 129 7.69 -10.45 -6.15
CA LYS A 129 7.93 -9.01 -6.34
C LYS A 129 6.68 -8.13 -6.21
N ALA A 130 5.47 -8.69 -6.23
CA ALA A 130 4.25 -7.89 -6.24
C ALA A 130 4.11 -6.99 -5.00
N ARG A 131 4.56 -7.47 -3.84
CA ARG A 131 4.61 -6.69 -2.60
C ARG A 131 5.58 -5.52 -2.70
N SER A 132 6.80 -5.75 -3.19
CA SER A 132 7.79 -4.67 -3.35
C SER A 132 7.34 -3.60 -4.35
N GLU A 133 6.56 -3.97 -5.36
CA GLU A 133 5.96 -3.01 -6.30
C GLU A 133 4.85 -2.19 -5.62
N ALA A 134 4.04 -2.79 -4.74
CA ALA A 134 3.04 -2.05 -3.97
C ALA A 134 3.71 -1.05 -3.01
N VAL A 135 4.77 -1.45 -2.29
CA VAL A 135 5.57 -0.55 -1.44
C VAL A 135 6.10 0.62 -2.27
N HIS A 136 6.73 0.33 -3.41
CA HIS A 136 7.29 1.37 -4.27
C HIS A 136 6.22 2.29 -4.83
N PHE A 137 5.06 1.77 -5.21
CA PHE A 137 3.96 2.58 -5.71
C PHE A 137 3.40 3.53 -4.64
N ILE A 138 3.22 3.04 -3.40
CA ILE A 138 2.77 3.87 -2.28
C ILE A 138 3.80 4.95 -1.96
N HIS A 139 5.09 4.59 -1.97
CA HIS A 139 6.19 5.53 -1.77
C HIS A 139 6.25 6.63 -2.85
N GLU A 140 6.17 6.27 -4.13
CA GLU A 140 6.10 7.25 -5.22
C GLU A 140 4.85 8.13 -5.13
N TRP A 141 3.75 7.58 -4.62
CA TRP A 141 2.53 8.34 -4.42
C TRP A 141 2.68 9.36 -3.29
N LEU A 142 3.27 8.96 -2.15
CA LEU A 142 3.68 9.83 -1.03
C LEU A 142 4.50 11.01 -1.53
N LEU A 143 5.56 10.73 -2.30
CA LEU A 143 6.44 11.76 -2.88
C LEU A 143 5.75 12.69 -3.89
N SER A 144 4.66 12.24 -4.52
CA SER A 144 3.89 13.05 -5.48
C SER A 144 2.86 13.97 -4.85
N ILE A 145 2.61 13.83 -3.54
CA ILE A 145 1.63 14.66 -2.84
C ILE A 145 2.25 16.04 -2.55
N PRO A 146 1.57 17.15 -2.90
CA PRO A 146 2.07 18.48 -2.61
C PRO A 146 2.33 18.68 -1.11
N PRO A 147 3.45 19.32 -0.73
CA PRO A 147 3.72 19.62 0.67
C PRO A 147 2.58 20.45 1.26
N GLY A 148 2.09 20.05 2.43
CA GLY A 148 0.99 20.69 3.15
C GLY A 148 -0.41 20.11 2.88
N ARG A 149 -0.59 19.24 1.88
CA ARG A 149 -1.87 18.55 1.65
C ARG A 149 -2.20 17.52 2.74
N PHE A 150 -1.16 16.91 3.31
CA PHE A 150 -1.25 16.00 4.44
C PHE A 150 -0.35 16.49 5.57
N SER A 151 -0.81 17.53 6.27
CA SER A 151 -0.11 18.10 7.43
C SER A 151 0.14 17.07 8.55
N PHE A 152 -0.66 15.99 8.61
CA PHE A 152 -0.45 14.87 9.51
C PHE A 152 0.84 14.08 9.20
N LEU A 153 1.25 13.97 7.93
CA LEU A 153 2.53 13.33 7.57
C LEU A 153 3.74 14.16 8.01
N ALA A 154 3.57 15.47 8.18
CA ALA A 154 4.62 16.36 8.69
C ALA A 154 4.65 16.42 10.23
N ALA A 155 3.58 16.01 10.92
CA ALA A 155 3.43 16.20 12.36
C ALA A 155 4.24 15.22 13.23
N SER A 156 4.76 14.12 12.69
CA SER A 156 5.58 13.14 13.43
C SER A 156 7.07 13.51 13.55
N SER A 157 7.45 14.74 13.21
CA SER A 157 8.85 15.22 13.22
C SER A 157 9.17 16.18 14.38
N ARG A 158 8.49 16.04 15.53
CA ARG A 158 8.81 16.78 16.77
C ARG A 158 9.13 15.86 17.92
#